data_AF-A0A0B4SUU4-F1
#
_entry.id   AF-A0A0B4SUU4-F1
#
_cell.length_a   1.000
_cell.length_b   1.000
_cell.length_c   1.000
_cell.angle_alpha   90.00
_cell.angle_beta   90.00
_cell.angle_gamma   90.00
#
_symmetry.space_group_name_H-M   'P 1'
#
loop_
_entity.id
_entity.type
_entity.pdbx_description
1 polymer ?
#
loop_
_entity_poly.entity_id
_entity_poly.type
_entity_poly.pdbx_seq_one_letter_code
_entity_poly.pdbx_strand_id
1 'polypeptide(L)'
;MASKILLSLLLLAVATPASLAAIDVVQMLADKPQYATFLRLLKETKVADDVSRLKSASVLVVPEKSVKPLLAVPAAKQRTILQHHVLIKYFDPIQLGEMKTNVAKLETMLSNTDKDMGTIDYSKDKDGQMYLRSPGADSVAKLVKVVAARPFTVSIMEISAPLLCPKLLGPGAAGAAAGRPKGKGKGKIKTMSA
;
A
#
# COMPACT_ATOMS: atom_id res chain seq x y z
N MET A 1 -34.68 50.94 31.00
CA MET A 1 -33.27 50.76 31.42
C MET A 1 -32.89 49.29 31.21
N ALA A 2 -31.88 49.08 30.36
CA ALA A 2 -31.08 47.85 30.18
C ALA A 2 -31.79 46.56 29.74
N SER A 3 -31.93 46.41 28.42
CA SER A 3 -32.08 45.12 27.75
C SER A 3 -30.88 44.23 28.06
N LYS A 4 -31.14 43.04 28.61
CA LYS A 4 -30.16 41.99 28.87
C LYS A 4 -29.75 41.33 27.55
N ILE A 5 -28.86 41.99 26.81
CA ILE A 5 -28.18 41.40 25.66
C ILE A 5 -26.99 40.61 26.19
N LEU A 6 -27.25 39.39 26.65
CA LEU A 6 -26.21 38.48 27.15
C LEU A 6 -26.50 37.06 26.68
N LEU A 7 -26.24 36.77 25.39
CA LEU A 7 -25.73 35.48 24.91
C LEU A 7 -25.57 35.53 23.39
N SER A 8 -24.42 36.02 22.93
CA SER A 8 -23.92 35.61 21.62
C SER A 8 -22.41 35.62 21.70
N LEU A 9 -21.86 34.65 22.45
CA LEU A 9 -20.47 34.27 22.34
C LEU A 9 -20.34 33.50 21.02
N LEU A 10 -20.27 34.25 19.93
CA LEU A 10 -19.92 33.76 18.61
C LEU A 10 -18.50 33.21 18.72
N LEU A 11 -18.39 31.89 18.92
CA LEU A 11 -17.14 31.15 18.85
C LEU A 11 -16.68 31.21 17.38
N LEU A 12 -16.03 32.30 17.00
CA LEU A 12 -15.33 32.41 15.73
C LEU A 12 -14.09 31.51 15.84
N ALA A 13 -14.26 30.23 15.54
CA ALA A 13 -13.15 29.34 15.27
C ALA A 13 -12.41 29.95 14.07
N VAL A 14 -11.29 30.61 14.37
CA VAL A 14 -10.34 31.08 13.36
C VAL A 14 -9.73 29.83 12.75
N ALA A 15 -10.41 29.27 11.76
CA ALA A 15 -9.82 28.28 10.87
C ALA A 15 -8.74 29.01 10.08
N THR A 16 -7.52 29.03 10.62
CA THR A 16 -6.34 29.37 9.82
C THR A 16 -6.41 28.48 8.58
N PRO A 17 -6.38 29.02 7.35
CA PRO A 17 -6.32 28.20 6.17
C PRO A 17 -5.02 27.40 6.28
N ALA A 18 -5.14 26.12 6.63
CA ALA A 18 -4.03 25.20 6.51
C ALA A 18 -3.68 25.22 5.03
N SER A 19 -2.57 25.87 4.68
CA SER A 19 -1.97 25.72 3.36
C SER A 19 -1.89 24.21 3.12
N LEU A 20 -2.64 23.72 2.13
CA LEU A 20 -2.58 22.32 1.70
C LEU A 20 -1.19 22.12 1.09
N ALA A 21 -0.21 21.89 1.96
CA ALA A 21 1.13 21.57 1.55
C ALA A 21 1.06 20.30 0.71
N ALA A 22 1.65 20.36 -0.49
CA ALA A 22 1.70 19.23 -1.42
C ALA A 22 2.29 17.98 -0.75
N ILE A 23 2.01 16.82 -1.34
CA ILE A 23 2.51 15.56 -0.79
C ILE A 23 4.00 15.42 -1.10
N ASP A 24 4.87 15.60 -0.09
CA ASP A 24 6.31 15.32 -0.22
C ASP A 24 6.67 13.99 0.46
N VAL A 25 6.58 12.90 -0.30
CA VAL A 25 6.95 11.55 0.17
C VAL A 25 8.44 11.46 0.46
N VAL A 26 9.28 12.22 -0.26
CA VAL A 26 10.73 12.19 -0.11
C VAL A 26 11.11 12.76 1.26
N GLN A 27 10.56 13.91 1.60
CA GLN A 27 10.77 14.54 2.89
C GLN A 27 10.23 13.67 4.03
N MET A 28 9.04 13.07 3.86
CA MET A 28 8.41 12.24 4.91
C MET A 28 9.16 10.92 5.18
N LEU A 29 10.05 10.48 4.28
CA LEU A 29 10.86 9.28 4.40
C LEU A 29 12.37 9.56 4.56
N ALA A 30 12.81 10.82 4.53
CA ALA A 30 14.22 11.19 4.46
C ALA A 30 15.05 10.68 5.64
N ASP A 31 14.46 10.64 6.84
CA ASP A 31 15.08 10.19 8.09
C ASP A 31 14.84 8.69 8.38
N LYS A 32 14.38 7.92 7.38
CA LYS A 32 13.94 6.51 7.55
C LYS A 32 14.79 5.56 6.71
N PRO A 33 16.02 5.22 7.15
CA PRO A 33 16.95 4.40 6.38
C PRO A 33 16.42 3.00 6.06
N GLN A 34 15.46 2.49 6.84
CA GLN A 34 14.80 1.21 6.58
C GLN A 34 13.94 1.19 5.29
N TYR A 35 13.73 2.33 4.62
CA TYR A 35 13.04 2.42 3.32
C TYR A 35 13.91 3.11 2.25
N ALA A 36 15.22 3.26 2.47
CA ALA A 36 16.10 4.05 1.61
C ALA A 36 16.10 3.60 0.14
N THR A 37 16.13 2.29 -0.11
CA THR A 37 16.07 1.70 -1.44
C THR A 37 14.73 1.96 -2.10
N PHE A 38 13.62 1.77 -1.38
CA PHE A 38 12.28 2.04 -1.92
C PHE A 38 12.11 3.53 -2.25
N LEU A 39 12.57 4.42 -1.36
CA LEU A 39 12.58 5.87 -1.60
C LEU A 39 13.43 6.24 -2.82
N ARG A 40 14.63 5.64 -2.95
CA ARG A 40 15.50 5.84 -4.11
C ARG A 40 14.78 5.45 -5.41
N LEU A 41 14.12 4.31 -5.43
CA LEU A 41 13.31 3.88 -6.58
C LEU A 41 12.20 4.88 -6.91
N LEU A 42 11.42 5.34 -5.90
CA LEU A 42 10.38 6.36 -6.11
C LEU A 42 10.92 7.64 -6.77
N LYS A 43 12.13 8.06 -6.39
CA LYS A 43 12.82 9.24 -6.96
C LYS A 43 13.30 8.98 -8.38
N GLU A 44 14.08 7.91 -8.58
CA GLU A 44 14.67 7.56 -9.88
C GLU A 44 13.58 7.34 -10.94
N THR A 45 12.47 6.71 -10.57
CA THR A 45 11.34 6.49 -11.47
C THR A 45 10.39 7.67 -11.55
N LYS A 46 10.63 8.79 -10.85
CA LYS A 46 9.74 9.97 -10.77
C LYS A 46 8.31 9.68 -10.29
N VAL A 47 8.11 8.62 -9.51
CA VAL A 47 6.80 8.32 -8.93
C VAL A 47 6.54 9.24 -7.74
N ALA A 48 7.57 9.61 -6.98
CA ALA A 48 7.44 10.64 -5.93
C ALA A 48 6.86 11.96 -6.46
N ASP A 49 7.31 12.39 -7.64
CA ASP A 49 6.79 13.60 -8.31
C ASP A 49 5.34 13.41 -8.75
N ASP A 50 4.93 12.20 -9.15
CA ASP A 50 3.54 11.93 -9.50
C ASP A 50 2.65 11.99 -8.26
N VAL A 51 3.12 11.45 -7.13
CA VAL A 51 2.39 11.49 -5.85
C VAL A 51 2.20 12.92 -5.35
N SER A 52 3.20 13.79 -5.53
CA SER A 52 3.11 15.19 -5.08
C SER A 52 2.01 16.01 -5.77
N ARG A 53 1.55 15.55 -6.95
CA ARG A 53 0.46 16.16 -7.70
C ARG A 53 -0.92 15.64 -7.30
N LEU A 54 -1.00 14.62 -6.45
CA LEU A 54 -2.27 14.09 -5.96
C LEU A 54 -2.81 14.97 -4.83
N LYS A 55 -4.14 15.12 -4.77
CA LYS A 55 -4.82 15.77 -3.64
C LYS A 55 -4.74 14.95 -2.36
N SER A 56 -4.77 13.63 -2.53
CA SER A 56 -4.63 12.67 -1.45
C SER A 56 -3.96 11.40 -1.94
N ALA A 57 -3.21 10.70 -1.08
CA ALA A 57 -2.62 9.42 -1.44
C ALA A 57 -2.40 8.50 -0.22
N SER A 58 -2.35 7.19 -0.47
CA SER A 58 -1.77 6.26 0.48
C SER A 58 -0.59 5.53 -0.17
N VAL A 59 0.60 5.68 0.39
CA VAL A 59 1.83 5.12 -0.16
C VAL A 59 2.20 3.87 0.63
N LEU A 60 2.21 2.73 -0.06
CA LEU A 60 2.56 1.44 0.51
C LEU A 60 4.07 1.22 0.34
N VAL A 61 4.84 1.35 1.42
CA VAL A 61 6.30 1.24 1.38
C VAL A 61 6.77 -0.15 1.79
N VAL A 62 7.85 -0.60 1.15
CA VAL A 62 8.46 -1.90 1.43
C VAL A 62 9.80 -1.66 2.14
N PRO A 63 10.05 -2.30 3.29
CA PRO A 63 11.31 -2.12 4.03
C PRO A 63 12.48 -2.83 3.34
N GLU A 64 13.71 -2.41 3.64
CA GLU A 64 14.95 -2.99 3.08
C GLU A 64 14.98 -4.53 3.11
N LYS A 65 14.56 -5.13 4.23
CA LYS A 65 14.51 -6.58 4.42
C LYS A 65 13.66 -7.33 3.37
N SER A 66 12.72 -6.65 2.73
CA SER A 66 11.75 -7.23 1.80
C SER A 66 11.80 -6.60 0.39
N VAL A 67 12.69 -5.64 0.13
CA VAL A 67 12.70 -4.87 -1.14
C VAL A 67 13.29 -5.64 -2.32
N LYS A 68 14.06 -6.71 -2.05
CA LYS A 68 14.80 -7.47 -3.08
C LYS A 68 13.95 -7.93 -4.28
N PRO A 69 12.71 -8.47 -4.12
CA PRO A 69 11.90 -8.87 -5.27
C PRO A 69 11.52 -7.71 -6.18
N LEU A 70 11.41 -6.49 -5.66
CA LEU A 70 11.16 -5.29 -6.46
C LEU A 70 12.37 -4.93 -7.32
N LEU A 71 13.59 -5.06 -6.79
CA LEU A 71 14.83 -4.83 -7.54
C LEU A 71 15.06 -5.88 -8.64
N ALA A 72 14.52 -7.09 -8.48
CA ALA A 72 14.61 -8.14 -9.48
C ALA A 72 13.67 -7.91 -10.69
N VAL A 73 12.75 -6.95 -10.59
CA VAL A 73 11.89 -6.56 -11.71
C VAL A 73 12.70 -5.77 -12.74
N PRO A 74 12.52 -6.01 -14.05
CA PRO A 74 13.16 -5.20 -15.09
C PRO A 74 12.91 -3.70 -14.90
N ALA A 75 13.95 -2.87 -15.05
CA ALA A 75 13.87 -1.43 -14.81
C ALA A 75 12.70 -0.74 -15.54
N ALA A 76 12.42 -1.14 -16.78
CA ALA A 76 11.30 -0.64 -17.58
C ALA A 76 9.91 -0.86 -16.93
N LYS A 77 9.78 -1.84 -16.02
CA LYS A 77 8.53 -2.18 -15.31
C LYS A 77 8.49 -1.66 -13.87
N GLN A 78 9.62 -1.23 -13.32
CA GLN A 78 9.71 -0.78 -11.93
C GLN A 78 8.83 0.44 -11.66
N ARG A 79 8.80 1.42 -12.58
CA ARG A 79 7.91 2.59 -12.45
C ARG A 79 6.45 2.17 -12.29
N THR A 80 5.97 1.27 -13.15
CA THR A 80 4.58 0.80 -13.12
C THR A 80 4.27 0.04 -11.83
N ILE A 81 5.19 -0.81 -11.35
CA ILE A 81 5.03 -1.49 -10.06
C ILE A 81 5.00 -0.49 -8.89
N LEU A 82 5.83 0.54 -8.90
CA LEU A 82 5.83 1.59 -7.87
C LEU A 82 4.53 2.41 -7.90
N GLN A 83 4.00 2.73 -9.07
CA GLN A 83 2.67 3.34 -9.21
C GLN A 83 1.56 2.44 -8.64
N HIS A 84 1.69 1.12 -8.76
CA HIS A 84 0.77 0.18 -8.12
C HIS A 84 0.82 0.23 -6.58
N HIS A 85 1.95 0.64 -5.97
CA HIS A 85 2.08 0.80 -4.53
C HIS A 85 1.44 2.11 -4.00
N VAL A 86 0.89 2.95 -4.87
CA VAL A 86 0.25 4.21 -4.47
C VAL A 86 -1.25 4.11 -4.68
N LEU A 87 -2.02 4.17 -3.59
CA LEU A 87 -3.46 4.34 -3.62
C LEU A 87 -3.82 5.80 -3.89
N ILE A 88 -4.75 6.06 -4.80
CA ILE A 88 -5.16 7.43 -5.19
C ILE A 88 -6.08 8.10 -4.17
N LYS A 89 -6.54 7.33 -3.17
CA LYS A 89 -7.34 7.82 -2.03
C LYS A 89 -6.51 7.74 -0.75
N TYR A 90 -6.84 8.62 0.19
CA TYR A 90 -6.34 8.51 1.54
C TYR A 90 -7.00 7.32 2.24
N PHE A 91 -6.18 6.47 2.83
CA PHE A 91 -6.53 5.35 3.68
C PHE A 91 -5.48 5.28 4.80
N ASP A 92 -5.96 5.14 6.02
CA ASP A 92 -5.15 4.76 7.17
C ASP A 92 -5.69 3.44 7.76
N PRO A 93 -4.99 2.82 8.72
CA PRO A 93 -5.45 1.60 9.34
C PRO A 93 -6.85 1.69 9.97
N ILE A 94 -7.27 2.89 10.40
CA ILE A 94 -8.59 3.10 10.99
C ILE A 94 -9.66 3.04 9.90
N GLN A 95 -9.50 3.80 8.81
CA GLN A 95 -10.43 3.79 7.68
C GLN A 95 -10.52 2.42 7.00
N LEU A 96 -9.40 1.71 6.88
CA LEU A 96 -9.38 0.33 6.39
C LEU A 96 -10.09 -0.61 7.38
N GLY A 97 -9.86 -0.45 8.68
CA GLY A 97 -10.47 -1.24 9.74
C GLY A 97 -11.99 -1.06 9.84
N GLU A 98 -12.50 0.14 9.55
CA GLU A 98 -13.92 0.52 9.64
C GLU A 98 -14.73 0.24 8.37
N MET A 99 -14.12 -0.36 7.34
CA MET A 99 -14.85 -0.76 6.14
C MET A 99 -16.01 -1.70 6.48
N LYS A 100 -17.15 -1.50 5.79
CA LYS A 100 -18.38 -2.31 5.97
C LYS A 100 -18.16 -3.80 5.77
N THR A 101 -17.22 -4.15 4.90
CA THR A 101 -16.86 -5.52 4.55
C THR A 101 -15.40 -5.78 4.89
N ASN A 102 -15.08 -7.03 5.25
CA ASN A 102 -13.71 -7.48 5.48
C ASN A 102 -12.89 -7.65 4.20
N VAL A 103 -13.44 -7.30 3.04
CA VAL A 103 -12.77 -7.32 1.74
C VAL A 103 -13.14 -6.06 0.96
N ALA A 104 -12.21 -5.53 0.19
CA ALA A 104 -12.45 -4.38 -0.70
C ALA A 104 -11.45 -4.37 -1.86
N LYS A 105 -11.75 -3.59 -2.90
CA LYS A 105 -10.80 -3.25 -3.96
C LYS A 105 -10.37 -1.81 -3.82
N LEU A 106 -9.06 -1.58 -3.68
CA LEU A 106 -8.48 -0.27 -3.50
C LEU A 106 -7.87 0.21 -4.81
N GLU A 107 -8.23 1.40 -5.26
CA GLU A 107 -7.72 1.96 -6.51
C GLU A 107 -6.31 2.52 -6.33
N THR A 108 -5.43 2.16 -7.27
CA THR A 108 -4.02 2.58 -7.34
C THR A 108 -3.83 3.63 -8.42
N MET A 109 -2.65 4.26 -8.51
CA MET A 109 -2.37 5.19 -9.60
C MET A 109 -2.50 4.57 -11.00
N LEU A 110 -2.33 3.25 -11.11
CA LEU A 110 -2.49 2.54 -12.38
C LEU A 110 -3.94 2.52 -12.87
N SER A 111 -4.95 2.76 -12.02
CA SER A 111 -6.36 2.74 -12.43
C SER A 111 -6.70 3.78 -13.49
N ASN A 112 -5.88 4.84 -13.62
CA ASN A 112 -6.04 5.86 -14.64
C ASN A 112 -5.65 5.36 -16.04
N THR A 113 -4.82 4.32 -16.13
CA THR A 113 -4.32 3.77 -17.39
C THR A 113 -4.87 2.36 -17.66
N ASP A 114 -5.03 1.55 -16.62
CA ASP A 114 -5.52 0.18 -16.70
C ASP A 114 -6.36 -0.14 -15.46
N LYS A 115 -7.67 -0.37 -15.67
CA LYS A 115 -8.60 -0.66 -14.56
C LYS A 115 -8.38 -2.04 -13.94
N ASP A 116 -7.90 -3.00 -14.70
CA ASP A 116 -7.72 -4.38 -14.24
C ASP A 116 -6.45 -4.52 -13.38
N MET A 117 -5.37 -3.84 -13.77
CA MET A 117 -4.12 -3.78 -13.01
C MET A 117 -4.13 -2.66 -11.96
N GLY A 118 -5.11 -1.77 -12.06
CA GLY A 118 -5.27 -0.56 -11.26
C GLY A 118 -5.81 -0.77 -9.85
N THR A 119 -5.99 -2.00 -9.39
CA THR A 119 -6.61 -2.28 -8.09
C THR A 119 -5.75 -3.17 -7.22
N ILE A 120 -5.84 -3.00 -5.89
CA ILE A 120 -5.31 -3.91 -4.89
C ILE A 120 -6.47 -4.56 -4.16
N ASP A 121 -6.42 -5.88 -4.01
CA ASP A 121 -7.36 -6.62 -3.18
C ASP A 121 -6.96 -6.43 -1.71
N TYR A 122 -7.84 -5.81 -0.94
CA TYR A 122 -7.75 -5.68 0.50
C TYR A 122 -8.56 -6.77 1.19
N SER A 123 -8.03 -7.29 2.30
CA SER A 123 -8.79 -8.12 3.22
C SER A 123 -8.39 -7.88 4.68
N LYS A 124 -9.30 -8.16 5.60
CA LYS A 124 -9.11 -8.09 7.05
C LYS A 124 -9.52 -9.40 7.67
N ASP A 125 -8.63 -9.98 8.47
CA ASP A 125 -8.89 -11.21 9.21
C ASP A 125 -9.56 -10.90 10.57
N LYS A 126 -10.05 -11.94 11.24
CA LYS A 126 -10.82 -11.83 12.50
C LYS A 126 -10.01 -11.24 13.65
N ASP A 127 -8.69 -11.39 13.61
CA ASP A 127 -7.74 -10.80 14.57
C ASP A 127 -7.46 -9.30 14.30
N GLY A 128 -8.05 -8.74 13.24
CA GLY A 128 -7.85 -7.36 12.81
C GLY A 128 -6.64 -7.16 11.89
N GLN A 129 -5.86 -8.21 11.60
CA GLN A 129 -4.74 -8.11 10.68
C GLN A 129 -5.25 -7.85 9.26
N MET A 130 -4.67 -6.82 8.64
CA MET A 130 -4.99 -6.42 7.28
C MET A 130 -3.97 -6.95 6.28
N TYR A 131 -4.48 -7.33 5.11
CA TYR A 131 -3.72 -7.93 4.02
C TYR A 131 -4.03 -7.22 2.70
N LEU A 132 -2.99 -7.08 1.87
CA LEU A 132 -3.03 -6.45 0.57
C LEU A 132 -2.43 -7.42 -0.46
N ARG A 133 -3.08 -7.53 -1.61
CA ARG A 133 -2.66 -8.45 -2.67
C ARG A 133 -2.93 -7.85 -4.05
N SER A 134 -1.97 -7.96 -4.96
CA SER A 134 -2.20 -7.63 -6.37
C SER A 134 -3.14 -8.66 -7.00
N PRO A 135 -4.11 -8.25 -7.84
CA PRO A 135 -5.03 -9.17 -8.50
C PRO A 135 -4.29 -10.27 -9.26
N GLY A 136 -4.64 -11.52 -8.95
CA GLY A 136 -4.02 -12.72 -9.54
C GLY A 136 -2.64 -13.09 -8.99
N ALA A 137 -2.08 -12.35 -8.03
CA ALA A 137 -0.81 -12.70 -7.39
C ALA A 137 -1.01 -13.77 -6.31
N ASP A 138 -0.01 -14.67 -6.18
CA ASP A 138 0.06 -15.64 -5.10
C ASP A 138 0.59 -15.01 -3.79
N SER A 139 1.42 -13.98 -3.91
CA SER A 139 2.01 -13.28 -2.77
C SER A 139 1.00 -12.35 -2.10
N VAL A 140 0.92 -12.44 -0.77
CA VAL A 140 0.11 -11.56 0.07
C VAL A 140 1.04 -10.71 0.94
N ALA A 141 0.76 -9.41 1.02
CA ALA A 141 1.48 -8.49 1.89
C ALA A 141 0.62 -8.15 3.13
N LYS A 142 1.22 -8.19 4.32
CA LYS A 142 0.59 -7.72 5.56
C LYS A 142 0.77 -6.22 5.70
N LEU A 143 -0.26 -5.50 6.13
CA LEU A 143 -0.12 -4.14 6.61
C LEU A 143 0.52 -4.19 8.01
N VAL A 144 1.73 -3.63 8.14
CA VAL A 144 2.54 -3.75 9.36
C VAL A 144 2.28 -2.59 10.31
N LYS A 145 2.43 -1.35 9.81
CA LYS A 145 2.30 -0.13 10.61
C LYS A 145 2.18 1.11 9.74
N VAL A 146 1.73 2.21 10.35
CA VAL A 146 1.89 3.55 9.78
C VAL A 146 3.33 4.01 9.98
N VAL A 147 3.93 4.56 8.93
CA VAL A 147 5.31 5.08 8.91
C VAL A 147 5.32 6.59 9.11
N ALA A 148 4.43 7.28 8.41
CA ALA A 148 4.21 8.71 8.52
C ALA A 148 2.82 9.03 7.98
N ALA A 149 2.15 10.04 8.53
CA ALA A 149 0.84 10.43 8.04
C ALA A 149 0.62 11.93 8.22
N ARG A 150 -0.15 12.50 7.30
CA ARG A 150 -0.86 13.77 7.47
C ARG A 150 -2.34 13.46 7.23
N PRO A 151 -3.18 13.52 8.28
CA PRO A 151 -4.58 13.11 8.21
C PRO A 151 -5.30 13.69 7.00
N PHE A 152 -6.10 12.84 6.34
CA PHE A 152 -6.90 13.16 5.15
C PHE A 152 -6.12 13.58 3.89
N THR A 153 -4.79 13.67 3.96
CA THR A 153 -3.93 14.08 2.84
C THR A 153 -3.02 12.95 2.39
N VAL A 154 -2.15 12.43 3.27
CA VAL A 154 -1.24 11.35 2.90
C VAL A 154 -1.03 10.39 4.06
N SER A 155 -1.07 9.10 3.77
CA SER A 155 -0.72 8.02 4.69
C SER A 155 0.38 7.17 4.08
N ILE A 156 1.51 7.04 4.76
CA ILE A 156 2.59 6.15 4.35
C ILE A 156 2.56 4.94 5.27
N MET A 157 2.36 3.75 4.71
CA MET A 157 2.17 2.52 5.48
C MET A 157 3.14 1.44 5.02
N GLU A 158 3.76 0.76 5.99
CA GLU A 158 4.66 -0.35 5.72
C GLU A 158 3.87 -1.62 5.39
N ILE A 159 4.27 -2.28 4.30
CA ILE A 159 3.78 -3.61 3.94
C ILE A 159 4.92 -4.65 3.99
N SER A 160 4.59 -5.88 4.35
CA SER A 160 5.61 -6.92 4.61
C SER A 160 6.34 -7.43 3.36
N ALA A 161 5.74 -7.26 2.18
CA ALA A 161 6.24 -7.74 0.90
C ALA A 161 5.79 -6.79 -0.23
N PRO A 162 6.56 -6.67 -1.33
CA PRO A 162 6.17 -5.84 -2.47
C PRO A 162 4.94 -6.42 -3.18
N LEU A 163 4.08 -5.53 -3.68
CA LEU A 163 2.92 -5.86 -4.48
C LEU A 163 3.33 -6.04 -5.95
N LEU A 164 3.50 -7.29 -6.34
CA LEU A 164 3.94 -7.69 -7.67
C LEU A 164 2.74 -8.09 -8.52
N CYS A 165 2.41 -7.29 -9.55
CA CYS A 165 1.33 -7.60 -10.48
C CYS A 165 1.76 -8.67 -11.49
N PRO A 166 1.16 -9.87 -11.51
CA PRO A 166 1.56 -10.93 -12.43
C PRO A 166 1.37 -10.53 -13.90
N LYS A 167 0.29 -9.79 -14.20
CA LYS A 167 0.04 -9.23 -15.53
C LYS A 167 1.18 -8.34 -16.04
N LEU A 168 1.87 -7.61 -15.14
CA LEU A 168 3.02 -6.78 -15.50
C LEU A 168 4.29 -7.61 -15.67
N LEU A 169 4.47 -8.65 -14.87
CA LEU A 169 5.71 -9.41 -14.84
C LEU A 169 5.79 -10.49 -15.92
N GLY A 170 4.64 -10.95 -16.45
CA GLY A 170 4.56 -12.06 -17.38
C GLY A 170 4.62 -13.42 -16.66
N PRO A 171 4.35 -14.54 -17.35
CA PRO A 171 4.41 -15.87 -16.77
C PRO A 171 5.84 -16.18 -16.32
N GLY A 172 6.09 -16.26 -15.01
CA GLY A 172 7.38 -16.67 -14.44
C GLY A 172 7.82 -15.97 -13.15
N ALA A 173 7.26 -14.82 -12.80
CA ALA A 173 7.75 -14.05 -11.64
C ALA A 173 7.15 -14.45 -10.27
N ALA A 174 6.09 -15.26 -10.25
CA ALA A 174 5.42 -15.68 -9.01
C ALA A 174 6.17 -16.77 -8.22
N GLY A 175 7.24 -17.36 -8.77
CA GLY A 175 7.86 -18.57 -8.22
C GLY A 175 8.88 -18.40 -7.09
N ALA A 176 9.28 -17.18 -6.71
CA ALA A 176 10.49 -16.99 -5.89
C ALA A 176 10.28 -16.76 -4.38
N ALA A 177 9.04 -16.74 -3.86
CA ALA A 177 8.79 -16.32 -2.47
C ALA A 177 8.14 -17.35 -1.54
N ALA A 178 7.96 -18.61 -1.96
CA ALA A 178 7.41 -19.64 -1.08
C ALA A 178 8.30 -20.89 -1.06
N GLY A 179 9.17 -20.98 -0.06
CA GLY A 179 9.79 -22.25 0.34
C GLY A 179 8.69 -23.22 0.78
N ARG A 180 8.35 -24.17 -0.09
CA ARG A 180 7.41 -25.25 0.19
C ARG A 180 8.09 -26.28 1.11
N PRO A 181 7.50 -26.68 2.26
CA PRO A 181 8.00 -27.83 3.01
C PRO A 181 7.76 -29.08 2.17
N LYS A 182 8.83 -29.79 1.83
CA LYS A 182 8.80 -31.03 1.05
C LYS A 182 8.28 -32.17 1.95
N GLY A 183 6.96 -32.38 1.95
CA GLY A 183 6.32 -33.53 2.58
C GLY A 183 6.76 -34.83 1.91
N LYS A 184 7.53 -35.64 2.65
CA LYS A 184 8.12 -36.91 2.22
C LYS A 184 7.10 -38.04 2.47
N GLY A 185 6.24 -38.32 1.50
CA GLY A 185 5.32 -39.47 1.53
C GLY A 185 5.88 -40.67 0.77
N LYS A 186 6.60 -41.58 1.45
CA LYS A 186 6.88 -42.93 0.95
C LYS A 186 5.70 -43.83 1.30
N GLY A 187 5.07 -44.45 0.31
CA GLY A 187 4.06 -45.49 0.51
C GLY A 187 3.93 -46.34 -0.74
N LYS A 188 4.77 -47.38 -0.87
CA LYS A 188 4.55 -48.48 -1.82
C LYS A 188 3.42 -49.34 -1.26
N ILE A 189 2.33 -49.50 -1.99
CA ILE A 189 1.37 -50.57 -1.73
C ILE A 189 1.55 -51.60 -2.84
N LYS A 190 1.95 -52.79 -2.42
CA LYS A 190 2.21 -53.99 -3.22
C LYS A 190 0.89 -54.75 -3.29
N THR A 191 0.31 -54.88 -4.47
CA THR A 191 -0.83 -55.79 -4.70
C THR A 191 -0.31 -57.22 -4.78
N MET A 192 -0.79 -58.09 -3.89
CA MET A 192 -0.69 -59.54 -4.02
C MET A 192 -2.10 -60.09 -4.21
N SER A 193 -2.23 -61.01 -5.18
CA SER A 193 -3.44 -61.76 -5.51
C SER A 193 -4.03 -62.54 -4.34
N ALA A 194 -5.34 -62.76 -4.42
CA ALA A 194 -5.97 -64.05 -4.23
C ALA A 194 -7.01 -64.22 -5.35
#